data_AF-F4KYN7-F1
#
_entry.id   AF-F4KYN7-F1
#
_cell.length_a   1.000
_cell.length_b   1.000
_cell.length_c   1.000
_cell.angle_alpha   90.00
_cell.angle_beta   90.00
_cell.angle_gamma   90.00
#
_symmetry.space_group_name_H-M   'P 1'
#
loop_
_entity.id
_entity.type
_entity.pdbx_description
1 polymer ?
#
loop_
_entity_poly.entity_id
_entity_poly.type
_entity_poly.pdbx_seq_one_letter_code
_entity_poly.pdbx_strand_id
1 'polypeptide(L)'
;MDYNFIDLFAGAGGLSEGFIQAGFEPIAHVELEKSACNTLKTRAAYHYLKSNKRHEIYISYLKGEITRAELYDNVPNEILASVINLSIGDENNNLIFNQIDSYLGKGAVDLIIGGPPCQAYSVAGRSRSKTKMEGDPRNYLFVQYSAYLEKYQPKMFVFENVLGLKSAKKGHYLSEMEKLFNAKGYQIKLFTIEAINFGVLQNRKRIIILGWQESAKLNIPDLEDIKIKGNYLVADLLNDLPIIKAGQGIDRFLKYRTKTSEYLEFHSLRNGIDVLTQHVARPHSEQDKEIYKIAVQKWEKEQERLNYNDLPERLKTHQNRTSFYDRFKVVAANLPYSQTVVAHIAKDGHYFIHPDIEQNRSITVREAARLQSFPDDYYFEGEKEGFNRTPAFKQIGNAVPPLMAKIIGKEILKALKGND
;
A
#
# COMPACT_ATOMS: atom_id res chain seq x y z
N MET A 1 -27.73 -0.33 -6.10
CA MET A 1 -27.40 0.19 -4.77
C MET A 1 -25.91 0.41 -4.73
N ASP A 2 -25.49 1.57 -4.24
CA ASP A 2 -24.08 1.89 -4.03
C ASP A 2 -23.68 1.31 -2.67
N TYR A 3 -22.57 0.56 -2.61
CA TYR A 3 -22.08 -0.04 -1.37
C TYR A 3 -21.04 0.87 -0.76
N ASN A 4 -21.35 1.44 0.40
CA ASN A 4 -20.54 2.47 1.01
C ASN A 4 -19.56 1.89 2.03
N PHE A 5 -18.37 2.47 2.13
CA PHE A 5 -17.37 2.01 3.09
C PHE A 5 -16.64 3.11 3.83
N ILE A 6 -16.13 2.77 5.02
CA ILE A 6 -15.17 3.58 5.78
C ILE A 6 -13.82 2.87 5.78
N ASP A 7 -12.74 3.60 5.52
CA ASP A 7 -11.37 3.10 5.65
C ASP A 7 -10.70 3.67 6.90
N LEU A 8 -10.42 2.79 7.87
CA LEU A 8 -9.71 3.12 9.10
C LEU A 8 -8.22 2.82 8.94
N PHE A 9 -7.36 3.71 9.41
CA PHE A 9 -5.91 3.57 9.25
C PHE A 9 -5.51 3.49 7.77
N ALA A 10 -6.15 4.34 6.95
CA ALA A 10 -6.16 4.23 5.49
C ALA A 10 -4.76 4.29 4.85
N GLY A 11 -3.78 4.89 5.53
CA GLY A 11 -2.45 5.12 5.00
C GLY A 11 -2.54 5.89 3.69
N ALA A 12 -1.79 5.46 2.69
CA ALA A 12 -1.84 6.05 1.35
C ALA A 12 -3.01 5.52 0.49
N GLY A 13 -3.99 4.83 1.07
CA GLY A 13 -5.20 4.40 0.37
C GLY A 13 -5.02 3.25 -0.60
N GLY A 14 -4.00 2.40 -0.42
CA GLY A 14 -3.82 1.23 -1.29
C GLY A 14 -4.97 0.22 -1.18
N LEU A 15 -5.50 0.04 0.03
CA LEU A 15 -6.69 -0.79 0.27
C LEU A 15 -7.93 -0.11 -0.33
N SER A 16 -8.20 1.16 0.02
CA SER A 16 -9.33 1.93 -0.49
C SER A 16 -9.35 2.02 -2.02
N GLU A 17 -8.21 2.29 -2.68
CA GLU A 17 -8.13 2.33 -4.14
C GLU A 17 -8.58 1.01 -4.78
N GLY A 18 -8.20 -0.13 -4.19
CA GLY A 18 -8.69 -1.42 -4.65
C GLY A 18 -10.20 -1.57 -4.52
N PHE A 19 -10.77 -1.20 -3.36
CA PHE A 19 -12.21 -1.28 -3.12
C PHE A 19 -13.01 -0.33 -4.02
N ILE A 20 -12.51 0.88 -4.26
CA ILE A 20 -13.09 1.82 -5.24
C ILE A 20 -13.07 1.18 -6.64
N GLN A 21 -11.95 0.58 -7.06
CA GLN A 21 -11.87 -0.14 -8.34
C GLN A 21 -12.75 -1.40 -8.41
N ALA A 22 -13.20 -1.93 -7.28
CA ALA A 22 -14.17 -3.02 -7.21
C ALA A 22 -15.62 -2.53 -7.32
N GLY A 23 -15.87 -1.23 -7.12
CA GLY A 23 -17.18 -0.60 -7.20
C GLY A 23 -17.79 -0.20 -5.85
N PHE A 24 -16.99 -0.04 -4.79
CA PHE A 24 -17.44 0.54 -3.52
C PHE A 24 -17.26 2.06 -3.52
N GLU A 25 -18.13 2.75 -2.81
CA GLU A 25 -18.09 4.21 -2.65
C GLU A 25 -17.53 4.59 -1.26
N PRO A 26 -16.45 5.40 -1.19
CA PRO A 26 -15.86 5.78 0.09
C PRO A 26 -16.68 6.87 0.78
N ILE A 27 -17.04 6.65 2.05
CA ILE A 27 -17.63 7.67 2.92
C ILE A 27 -16.52 8.52 3.54
N ALA A 28 -15.52 7.86 4.12
CA ALA A 28 -14.44 8.53 4.82
C ALA A 28 -13.18 7.67 4.87
N HIS A 29 -12.05 8.36 4.95
CA HIS A 29 -10.73 7.78 5.21
C HIS A 29 -10.17 8.42 6.49
N VAL A 30 -9.87 7.61 7.50
CA VAL A 30 -9.31 8.10 8.77
C VAL A 30 -7.83 7.75 8.82
N GLU A 31 -6.97 8.78 8.86
CA GLU A 31 -5.52 8.62 8.80
C GLU A 31 -4.81 9.69 9.65
N LEU A 32 -3.75 9.29 10.35
CA LEU A 32 -2.99 10.19 11.24
C LEU A 32 -1.89 10.95 10.49
N GLU A 33 -1.18 10.30 9.59
CA GLU A 33 0.00 10.83 8.94
C GLU A 33 -0.39 11.85 7.86
N LYS A 34 -0.02 13.12 8.07
CA LYS A 34 -0.42 14.23 7.19
C LYS A 34 -0.09 14.00 5.71
N SER A 35 1.08 13.43 5.41
CA SER A 35 1.48 13.12 4.04
C SER A 35 0.54 12.10 3.38
N ALA A 36 0.07 11.11 4.14
CA ALA A 36 -0.84 10.10 3.66
C ALA A 36 -2.25 10.67 3.47
N CYS A 37 -2.71 11.54 4.38
CA CYS A 37 -3.94 12.31 4.17
C CYS A 37 -3.88 13.19 2.92
N ASN A 38 -2.76 13.85 2.65
CA ASN A 38 -2.61 14.64 1.42
C ASN A 38 -2.73 13.73 0.19
N THR A 39 -2.09 12.55 0.19
CA THR A 39 -2.23 11.56 -0.89
C THR A 39 -3.68 11.14 -1.11
N LEU A 40 -4.39 10.82 -0.03
CA LEU A 40 -5.81 10.45 -0.09
C LEU A 40 -6.67 11.58 -0.65
N LYS A 41 -6.40 12.84 -0.26
CA LYS A 41 -7.11 14.02 -0.79
C LYS A 41 -6.84 14.23 -2.28
N THR A 42 -5.57 14.15 -2.69
CA THR A 42 -5.17 14.18 -4.11
C THR A 42 -5.86 13.06 -4.90
N ARG A 43 -6.00 11.87 -4.32
CA ARG A 43 -6.70 10.75 -4.98
C ARG A 43 -8.21 10.92 -5.02
N ALA A 44 -8.84 11.44 -3.96
CA ALA A 44 -10.26 11.77 -3.93
C ALA A 44 -10.59 12.86 -4.97
N ALA A 45 -9.72 13.87 -5.09
CA ALA A 45 -9.79 14.89 -6.13
C ALA A 45 -9.77 14.28 -7.53
N TYR A 46 -8.87 13.31 -7.80
CA TYR A 46 -8.85 12.59 -9.06
C TYR A 46 -10.18 11.88 -9.36
N HIS A 47 -10.72 11.10 -8.41
CA HIS A 47 -11.95 10.33 -8.62
C HIS A 47 -13.14 11.26 -8.87
N TYR A 48 -13.25 12.36 -8.13
CA TYR A 48 -14.28 13.39 -8.35
C TYR A 48 -14.14 14.05 -9.72
N LEU A 49 -12.94 14.50 -10.09
CA LEU A 49 -12.71 15.14 -11.38
C LEU A 49 -13.00 14.17 -12.53
N LYS A 50 -12.61 12.90 -12.39
CA LYS A 50 -12.86 11.86 -13.39
C LYS A 50 -14.36 11.58 -13.57
N SER A 51 -15.12 11.40 -12.49
CA SER A 51 -16.57 11.16 -12.57
C SER A 51 -17.32 12.35 -13.18
N ASN A 52 -16.80 13.56 -13.01
CA ASN A 52 -17.32 14.79 -13.60
C ASN A 52 -16.72 15.15 -14.97
N LYS A 53 -15.95 14.24 -15.60
CA LYS A 53 -15.30 14.45 -16.92
C LYS A 53 -14.37 15.67 -16.98
N ARG A 54 -13.73 16.00 -15.86
CA ARG A 54 -12.76 17.11 -15.66
C ARG A 54 -11.34 16.62 -15.29
N HIS A 55 -10.98 15.42 -15.72
CA HIS A 55 -9.72 14.77 -15.34
C HIS A 55 -8.47 15.45 -15.92
N GLU A 56 -8.62 16.31 -16.93
CA GLU A 56 -7.56 17.16 -17.47
C GLU A 56 -6.94 18.08 -16.41
N ILE A 57 -7.72 18.55 -15.44
CA ILE A 57 -7.21 19.37 -14.32
C ILE A 57 -6.23 18.56 -13.47
N TYR A 58 -6.55 17.30 -13.20
CA TYR A 58 -5.64 16.40 -12.50
C TYR A 58 -4.39 16.09 -13.34
N ILE A 59 -4.52 15.97 -14.66
CA ILE A 59 -3.36 15.81 -15.55
C ILE A 59 -2.45 17.05 -15.48
N SER A 60 -2.99 18.27 -15.52
CA SER A 60 -2.23 19.50 -15.32
C SER A 60 -1.53 19.52 -13.96
N TYR A 61 -2.19 19.05 -12.91
CA TYR A 61 -1.55 18.86 -11.61
C TYR A 61 -0.37 17.90 -11.71
N LEU A 62 -0.56 16.69 -12.24
CA LEU A 62 0.52 15.70 -12.36
C LEU A 62 1.70 16.20 -13.20
N LYS A 63 1.46 17.09 -14.16
CA LYS A 63 2.50 17.75 -14.97
C LYS A 63 3.24 18.87 -14.23
N GLY A 64 2.74 19.31 -13.07
CA GLY A 64 3.29 20.43 -12.31
C GLY A 64 2.89 21.79 -12.88
N GLU A 65 1.83 21.84 -13.69
CA GLU A 65 1.29 23.09 -14.28
C GLU A 65 0.44 23.87 -13.28
N ILE A 66 -0.16 23.18 -12.30
CA ILE A 66 -0.87 23.75 -11.17
C ILE A 66 -0.36 23.13 -9.86
N THR A 67 -0.45 23.88 -8.78
CA THR A 67 -0.11 23.48 -7.41
C THR A 67 -1.18 22.57 -6.81
N ARG A 68 -0.86 21.95 -5.67
CA ARG A 68 -1.83 21.13 -4.93
C ARG A 68 -3.02 21.95 -4.41
N ALA A 69 -2.79 23.19 -4.02
CA ALA A 69 -3.85 24.10 -3.58
C ALA A 69 -4.82 24.40 -4.73
N GLU A 70 -4.30 24.76 -5.91
CA GLU A 70 -5.11 25.01 -7.10
C GLU A 70 -5.87 23.75 -7.56
N LEU A 71 -5.29 22.55 -7.42
CA LEU A 71 -6.03 21.30 -7.63
C LEU A 71 -7.23 21.20 -6.67
N TYR A 72 -7.02 21.49 -5.39
CA TYR A 72 -8.05 21.38 -4.36
C TYR A 72 -9.17 22.40 -4.54
N ASP A 73 -8.87 23.61 -5.03
CA ASP A 73 -9.88 24.63 -5.34
C ASP A 73 -10.86 24.19 -6.44
N ASN A 74 -10.51 23.18 -7.22
CA ASN A 74 -11.36 22.60 -8.27
C ASN A 74 -12.31 21.50 -7.75
N VAL A 75 -12.26 21.18 -6.47
CA VAL A 75 -12.99 20.06 -5.86
C VAL A 75 -13.82 20.55 -4.67
N PRO A 76 -15.08 20.11 -4.52
CA PRO A 76 -15.89 20.45 -3.36
C PRO A 76 -15.18 20.08 -2.05
N ASN A 77 -15.23 20.99 -1.08
CA ASN A 77 -14.56 20.78 0.21
C ASN A 77 -15.03 19.49 0.90
N GLU A 78 -16.29 19.07 0.72
CA GLU A 78 -16.84 17.82 1.27
C GLU A 78 -16.05 16.58 0.82
N ILE A 79 -15.63 16.53 -0.45
CA ILE A 79 -14.81 15.42 -0.97
C ILE A 79 -13.44 15.40 -0.29
N LEU A 80 -12.82 16.56 -0.10
CA LEU A 80 -11.51 16.67 0.56
C LEU A 80 -11.60 16.44 2.07
N ALA A 81 -12.73 16.81 2.68
CA ALA A 81 -12.99 16.70 4.11
C ALA A 81 -13.41 15.28 4.53
N SER A 82 -13.81 14.43 3.57
CA SER A 82 -13.94 12.97 3.77
C SER A 82 -12.64 12.29 4.22
N VAL A 83 -11.49 12.95 4.01
CA VAL A 83 -10.20 12.51 4.54
C VAL A 83 -9.96 13.17 5.90
N ILE A 84 -10.20 12.40 6.96
CA ILE A 84 -10.15 12.82 8.35
C ILE A 84 -8.74 12.62 8.88
N ASN A 85 -8.07 13.73 9.19
CA ASN A 85 -6.70 13.73 9.70
C ASN A 85 -6.64 13.78 11.23
N LEU A 86 -7.04 12.69 11.88
CA LEU A 86 -7.07 12.52 13.34
C LEU A 86 -6.56 11.13 13.73
N SER A 87 -5.96 11.00 14.91
CA SER A 87 -5.67 9.67 15.49
C SER A 87 -6.97 9.01 15.91
N ILE A 88 -7.15 7.74 15.55
CA ILE A 88 -8.21 6.90 16.11
C ILE A 88 -7.89 6.61 17.58
N GLY A 89 -8.87 6.84 18.46
CA GLY A 89 -8.72 6.71 19.91
C GLY A 89 -9.87 7.42 20.64
N ASP A 90 -10.08 7.07 21.91
CA ASP A 90 -11.21 7.57 22.71
C ASP A 90 -11.33 9.10 22.72
N GLU A 91 -10.19 9.80 22.72
CA GLU A 91 -10.09 11.26 22.67
C GLU A 91 -10.68 11.90 21.40
N ASN A 92 -10.61 11.21 20.25
CA ASN A 92 -10.96 11.74 18.94
C ASN A 92 -12.15 11.04 18.30
N ASN A 93 -12.56 9.86 18.78
CA ASN A 93 -13.60 9.06 18.15
C ASN A 93 -14.92 9.84 18.00
N ASN A 94 -15.33 10.60 19.01
CA ASN A 94 -16.55 11.41 18.91
C ASN A 94 -16.46 12.47 17.80
N LEU A 95 -15.30 13.10 17.62
CA LEU A 95 -15.07 14.06 16.53
C LEU A 95 -15.07 13.37 15.17
N ILE A 96 -14.40 12.21 15.06
CA ILE A 96 -14.36 11.40 13.84
C ILE A 96 -15.77 10.93 13.48
N PHE A 97 -16.54 10.44 14.45
CA PHE A 97 -17.93 10.02 14.28
C PHE A 97 -18.81 11.13 13.75
N ASN A 98 -18.75 12.32 14.37
CA ASN A 98 -19.52 13.47 13.91
C ASN A 98 -19.18 13.86 12.46
N GLN A 99 -17.90 13.79 12.07
CA GLN A 99 -17.49 14.05 10.69
C GLN A 99 -18.02 12.99 9.73
N ILE A 100 -17.85 11.70 10.04
CA ILE A 100 -18.37 10.62 9.20
C ILE A 100 -19.90 10.71 9.05
N ASP A 101 -20.63 10.92 10.15
CA ASP A 101 -22.09 11.04 10.16
C ASP A 101 -22.56 12.21 9.27
N SER A 102 -21.80 13.31 9.24
CA SER A 102 -22.12 14.46 8.37
C SER A 102 -22.02 14.14 6.88
N TYR A 103 -21.12 13.23 6.48
CA TYR A 103 -20.94 12.80 5.09
C TYR A 103 -21.86 11.64 4.70
N LEU A 104 -22.17 10.77 5.67
CA LEU A 104 -23.05 9.63 5.47
C LEU A 104 -24.49 10.06 5.13
N GLY A 105 -24.97 11.16 5.72
CA GLY A 105 -26.32 11.67 5.51
C GLY A 105 -27.39 10.65 5.91
N LYS A 106 -28.18 10.17 4.94
CA LYS A 106 -29.18 9.08 5.14
C LYS A 106 -28.68 7.71 4.65
N GLY A 107 -27.42 7.61 4.22
CA GLY A 107 -26.81 6.37 3.78
C GLY A 107 -26.55 5.39 4.93
N ALA A 108 -26.23 4.15 4.57
CA ALA A 108 -25.75 3.14 5.51
C ALA A 108 -24.28 2.84 5.22
N VAL A 109 -23.55 2.41 6.25
CA VAL A 109 -22.20 1.89 6.09
C VAL A 109 -22.32 0.39 5.82
N ASP A 110 -22.01 -0.06 4.60
CA ASP A 110 -22.09 -1.47 4.25
C ASP A 110 -20.84 -2.24 4.69
N LEU A 111 -19.70 -1.55 4.70
CA LEU A 111 -18.39 -2.14 4.91
C LEU A 111 -17.47 -1.21 5.73
N ILE A 112 -16.74 -1.78 6.67
CA ILE A 112 -15.58 -1.11 7.27
C ILE A 112 -14.31 -1.87 6.88
N ILE A 113 -13.31 -1.15 6.37
CA ILE A 113 -12.00 -1.73 6.05
C ILE A 113 -10.93 -1.03 6.88
N GLY A 114 -9.79 -1.68 7.07
CA GLY A 114 -8.65 -1.02 7.68
C GLY A 114 -7.53 -1.96 8.11
N GLY A 115 -6.32 -1.40 8.23
CA GLY A 115 -5.14 -2.14 8.66
C GLY A 115 -4.45 -1.45 9.84
N PRO A 116 -4.86 -1.72 11.09
CA PRO A 116 -4.23 -1.07 12.24
C PRO A 116 -2.71 -1.30 12.27
N PRO A 117 -1.92 -0.31 12.72
CA PRO A 117 -0.46 -0.38 12.74
C PRO A 117 0.10 -1.69 13.29
N CYS A 118 0.75 -2.45 12.41
CA CYS A 118 1.31 -3.76 12.73
C CYS A 118 2.64 -3.72 13.50
N GLN A 119 3.19 -2.54 13.79
CA GLN A 119 4.56 -2.40 14.30
C GLN A 119 4.76 -3.17 15.60
N ALA A 120 3.72 -3.29 16.43
CA ALA A 120 3.74 -4.06 17.67
C ALA A 120 3.72 -5.59 17.44
N TYR A 121 3.17 -6.05 16.31
CA TYR A 121 3.06 -7.48 15.96
C TYR A 121 4.14 -7.96 14.98
N SER A 122 4.82 -7.05 14.27
CA SER A 122 5.83 -7.40 13.26
C SER A 122 7.16 -7.85 13.88
N VAL A 123 7.82 -8.86 13.28
CA VAL A 123 9.13 -9.36 13.75
C VAL A 123 10.19 -8.25 13.73
N ALA A 124 10.20 -7.42 12.68
CA ALA A 124 11.12 -6.29 12.54
C ALA A 124 10.84 -5.13 13.51
N GLY A 125 9.57 -4.91 13.89
CA GLY A 125 9.20 -3.91 14.90
C GLY A 125 9.57 -4.36 16.31
N ARG A 126 9.27 -5.62 16.66
CA ARG A 126 9.62 -6.20 17.97
C ARG A 126 11.13 -6.32 18.18
N SER A 127 11.91 -6.64 17.14
CA SER A 127 13.36 -6.75 17.25
C SER A 127 14.06 -5.40 17.46
N ARG A 128 13.41 -4.29 17.10
CA ARG A 128 13.93 -2.92 17.27
C ARG A 128 13.50 -2.26 18.59
N SER A 129 12.51 -2.83 19.28
CA SER A 129 12.00 -2.29 20.55
C SER A 129 12.71 -2.90 21.75
N LYS A 130 13.26 -2.05 22.64
CA LYS A 130 13.89 -2.48 23.90
C LYS A 130 12.91 -3.23 24.82
N THR A 131 11.62 -2.91 24.75
CA THR A 131 10.54 -3.54 25.53
C THR A 131 9.79 -4.61 24.76
N LYS A 132 10.25 -5.00 23.56
CA LYS A 132 9.49 -5.88 22.63
C LYS A 132 8.05 -5.41 22.37
N MET A 133 7.80 -4.09 22.49
CA MET A 133 6.51 -3.43 22.30
C MET A 133 5.46 -3.73 23.39
N GLU A 134 5.90 -4.16 24.58
CA GLU A 134 5.03 -4.33 25.75
C GLU A 134 4.49 -2.99 26.27
N GLY A 135 3.17 -2.88 26.44
CA GLY A 135 2.49 -1.63 26.84
C GLY A 135 2.26 -0.61 25.72
N ASP A 136 2.63 -0.91 24.47
CA ASP A 136 2.40 0.02 23.36
C ASP A 136 0.89 0.18 23.08
N PRO A 137 0.32 1.40 23.09
CA PRO A 137 -1.11 1.62 22.88
C PRO A 137 -1.59 1.11 21.51
N ARG A 138 -0.68 0.99 20.53
CA ARG A 138 -1.00 0.43 19.21
C ARG A 138 -1.39 -1.04 19.25
N ASN A 139 -1.04 -1.77 20.32
CA ASN A 139 -1.49 -3.15 20.54
C ASN A 139 -3.00 -3.28 20.72
N TYR A 140 -3.70 -2.18 21.01
CA TYR A 140 -5.12 -2.18 21.35
C TYR A 140 -5.97 -1.41 20.33
N LEU A 141 -5.40 -1.02 19.19
CA LEU A 141 -6.15 -0.32 18.14
C LEU A 141 -7.26 -1.16 17.51
N PHE A 142 -7.23 -2.50 17.68
CA PHE A 142 -8.37 -3.35 17.32
C PHE A 142 -9.59 -3.14 18.23
N VAL A 143 -9.38 -2.71 19.48
CA VAL A 143 -10.47 -2.29 20.38
C VAL A 143 -11.13 -1.05 19.81
N GLN A 144 -10.33 -0.10 19.36
CA GLN A 144 -10.82 1.11 18.71
C GLN A 144 -11.55 0.78 17.40
N TYR A 145 -11.03 -0.12 16.57
CA TYR A 145 -11.73 -0.63 15.39
C TYR A 145 -13.12 -1.18 15.75
N SER A 146 -13.23 -1.92 16.87
CA SER A 146 -14.52 -2.46 17.33
C SER A 146 -15.56 -1.39 17.71
N ALA A 147 -15.13 -0.20 18.14
CA ALA A 147 -16.05 0.91 18.45
C ALA A 147 -16.76 1.44 17.18
N TYR A 148 -16.09 1.40 16.03
CA TYR A 148 -16.68 1.77 14.75
C TYR A 148 -17.65 0.68 14.26
N LEU A 149 -17.30 -0.60 14.47
CA LEU A 149 -18.24 -1.71 14.21
C LEU A 149 -19.50 -1.57 15.09
N GLU A 150 -19.34 -1.22 16.36
CA GLU A 150 -20.45 -1.04 17.29
C GLU A 150 -21.37 0.12 16.87
N LYS A 151 -20.81 1.26 16.47
CA LYS A 151 -21.58 2.44 16.04
C LYS A 151 -22.31 2.22 14.72
N TYR A 152 -21.59 1.75 13.70
CA TYR A 152 -22.10 1.72 12.32
C TYR A 152 -22.74 0.40 11.92
N GLN A 153 -22.47 -0.69 12.65
CA GLN A 153 -23.03 -2.01 12.39
C GLN A 153 -22.97 -2.43 10.91
N PRO A 154 -21.81 -2.32 10.22
CA PRO A 154 -21.71 -2.70 8.81
C PRO A 154 -22.03 -4.19 8.60
N LYS A 155 -22.54 -4.56 7.41
CA LYS A 155 -22.82 -5.96 7.08
C LYS A 155 -21.55 -6.82 7.14
N MET A 156 -20.41 -6.25 6.73
CA MET A 156 -19.11 -6.90 6.75
C MET A 156 -17.99 -5.94 7.20
N PHE A 157 -16.84 -6.50 7.57
CA PHE A 157 -15.60 -5.74 7.71
C PHE A 157 -14.38 -6.50 7.21
N VAL A 158 -13.32 -5.75 6.87
CA VAL A 158 -12.02 -6.26 6.44
C VAL A 158 -10.94 -5.69 7.35
N PHE A 159 -10.24 -6.57 8.04
CA PHE A 159 -9.11 -6.21 8.89
C PHE A 159 -7.82 -6.79 8.31
N GLU A 160 -6.91 -5.93 7.86
CA GLU A 160 -5.62 -6.33 7.28
C GLU A 160 -4.50 -6.28 8.31
N ASN A 161 -3.59 -7.26 8.26
CA ASN A 161 -2.37 -7.23 9.06
C ASN A 161 -1.24 -8.10 8.50
N VAL A 162 -0.07 -8.05 9.14
CA VAL A 162 1.10 -8.87 8.83
C VAL A 162 1.00 -10.28 9.43
N LEU A 163 1.71 -11.26 8.83
CA LEU A 163 1.77 -12.66 9.30
C LEU A 163 2.11 -12.82 10.79
N GLY A 164 2.88 -11.87 11.35
CA GLY A 164 3.28 -11.86 12.75
C GLY A 164 2.10 -11.79 13.74
N LEU A 165 0.89 -11.40 13.30
CA LEU A 165 -0.31 -11.39 14.12
C LEU A 165 -0.66 -12.78 14.68
N LYS A 166 -0.53 -13.84 13.87
CA LYS A 166 -0.82 -15.24 14.29
C LYS A 166 0.01 -15.68 15.50
N SER A 167 1.27 -15.25 15.57
CA SER A 167 2.22 -15.69 16.60
C SER A 167 2.44 -14.65 17.70
N ALA A 168 1.88 -13.44 17.57
CA ALA A 168 2.03 -12.38 18.56
C ALA A 168 1.44 -12.81 19.92
N LYS A 169 2.22 -12.65 21.00
CA LYS A 169 1.87 -13.09 22.36
C LYS A 169 1.28 -14.52 22.41
N LYS A 170 1.86 -15.45 21.63
CA LYS A 170 1.42 -16.86 21.54
C LYS A 170 -0.05 -17.02 21.09
N GLY A 171 -0.57 -16.11 20.26
CA GLY A 171 -1.93 -16.14 19.73
C GLY A 171 -2.97 -15.40 20.59
N HIS A 172 -2.57 -14.82 21.73
CA HIS A 172 -3.48 -14.12 22.64
C HIS A 172 -4.30 -13.02 21.95
N TYR A 173 -3.65 -12.15 21.17
CA TYR A 173 -4.35 -11.04 20.51
C TYR A 173 -5.41 -11.50 19.51
N LEU A 174 -5.16 -12.59 18.78
CA LEU A 174 -6.16 -13.13 17.86
C LEU A 174 -7.39 -13.65 18.63
N SER A 175 -7.16 -14.37 19.73
CA SER A 175 -8.24 -14.83 20.61
C SER A 175 -9.04 -13.67 21.22
N GLU A 176 -8.37 -12.58 21.62
CA GLU A 176 -9.05 -11.38 22.12
C GLU A 176 -9.86 -10.68 21.02
N MET A 177 -9.32 -10.57 19.81
CA MET A 177 -10.04 -10.03 18.65
C MET A 177 -11.29 -10.86 18.34
N GLU A 178 -11.18 -12.19 18.30
CA GLU A 178 -12.31 -13.11 18.10
C GLU A 178 -13.40 -12.89 19.15
N LYS A 179 -13.04 -12.87 20.44
CA LYS A 179 -13.99 -12.63 21.53
C LYS A 179 -14.66 -11.26 21.42
N LEU A 180 -13.87 -10.22 21.13
CA LEU A 180 -14.35 -8.86 21.03
C LEU A 180 -15.32 -8.69 19.86
N PHE A 181 -14.95 -9.16 18.66
CA PHE A 181 -15.80 -9.03 17.47
C PHE A 181 -17.07 -9.88 17.58
N ASN A 182 -16.98 -11.10 18.15
CA ASN A 182 -18.17 -11.91 18.47
C ASN A 182 -19.10 -11.19 19.44
N ALA A 183 -18.56 -10.55 20.49
CA ALA A 183 -19.35 -9.76 21.44
C ALA A 183 -20.03 -8.54 20.79
N LYS A 184 -19.53 -8.06 19.65
CA LYS A 184 -20.16 -7.02 18.82
C LYS A 184 -21.07 -7.57 17.72
N GLY A 185 -21.35 -8.88 17.70
CA GLY A 185 -22.28 -9.52 16.76
C GLY A 185 -21.66 -10.00 15.44
N TYR A 186 -20.32 -10.09 15.37
CA TYR A 186 -19.60 -10.49 14.16
C TYR A 186 -18.93 -11.85 14.31
N GLN A 187 -19.21 -12.75 13.37
CA GLN A 187 -18.38 -13.91 13.12
C GLN A 187 -17.16 -13.48 12.30
N ILE A 188 -16.03 -14.17 12.47
CA ILE A 188 -14.82 -13.87 11.70
C ILE A 188 -14.19 -15.13 11.09
N LYS A 189 -13.54 -14.96 9.94
CA LYS A 189 -12.66 -15.95 9.31
C LYS A 189 -11.34 -15.30 8.96
N LEU A 190 -10.25 -16.00 9.28
CA LEU A 190 -8.89 -15.54 9.05
C LEU A 190 -8.28 -16.24 7.83
N PHE A 191 -7.68 -15.46 6.94
CA PHE A 191 -7.03 -15.91 5.72
C PHE A 191 -5.55 -15.51 5.71
N THR A 192 -4.68 -16.39 5.21
CA THR A 192 -3.28 -16.10 4.90
C THR A 192 -3.09 -16.08 3.40
N ILE A 193 -3.01 -14.86 2.86
CA ILE A 193 -2.96 -14.64 1.42
C ILE A 193 -1.57 -14.17 0.98
N GLU A 194 -1.26 -14.41 -0.29
CA GLU A 194 -0.02 -13.97 -0.93
C GLU A 194 -0.35 -13.14 -2.17
N ALA A 195 0.21 -11.93 -2.29
CA ALA A 195 -0.13 -10.99 -3.35
C ALA A 195 0.10 -11.55 -4.77
N ILE A 196 1.04 -12.50 -4.93
CA ILE A 196 1.26 -13.22 -6.19
C ILE A 196 0.01 -13.96 -6.68
N ASN A 197 -0.80 -14.53 -5.77
CA ASN A 197 -2.04 -15.21 -6.12
C ASN A 197 -3.10 -14.26 -6.68
N PHE A 198 -2.89 -12.96 -6.56
CA PHE A 198 -3.77 -11.88 -7.01
C PHE A 198 -3.18 -11.14 -8.23
N GLY A 199 -2.13 -11.68 -8.86
CA GLY A 199 -1.48 -11.08 -10.03
C GLY A 199 -0.50 -9.96 -9.70
N VAL A 200 -0.17 -9.72 -8.42
CA VAL A 200 0.86 -8.73 -8.03
C VAL A 200 2.24 -9.38 -8.17
N LEU A 201 3.16 -8.75 -8.91
CA LEU A 201 4.52 -9.28 -9.12
C LEU A 201 5.45 -9.01 -7.92
N GLN A 202 4.98 -9.38 -6.73
CA GLN A 202 5.65 -9.20 -5.45
C GLN A 202 5.30 -10.35 -4.50
N ASN A 203 6.31 -10.97 -3.89
CA ASN A 203 6.12 -11.94 -2.82
C ASN A 203 5.80 -11.20 -1.52
N ARG A 204 4.52 -10.88 -1.31
CA ARG A 204 4.00 -10.20 -0.11
C ARG A 204 2.89 -11.04 0.51
N LYS A 205 3.11 -11.56 1.71
CA LYS A 205 2.12 -12.33 2.47
C LYS A 205 1.40 -11.45 3.48
N ARG A 206 0.09 -11.66 3.64
CA ARG A 206 -0.77 -10.90 4.55
C ARG A 206 -1.80 -11.79 5.24
N ILE A 207 -2.22 -11.32 6.40
CA ILE A 207 -3.40 -11.83 7.09
C ILE A 207 -4.56 -10.90 6.74
N ILE A 208 -5.66 -11.48 6.31
CA ILE A 208 -6.95 -10.80 6.17
C ILE A 208 -7.92 -11.49 7.12
N ILE A 209 -8.55 -10.72 8.00
CA ILE A 209 -9.70 -11.16 8.76
C ILE A 209 -10.93 -10.58 8.08
N LEU A 210 -11.80 -11.44 7.59
CA LEU A 210 -13.14 -11.05 7.17
C LEU A 210 -14.08 -11.28 8.32
N GLY A 211 -14.84 -10.26 8.70
CA GLY A 211 -15.94 -10.40 9.64
C GLY A 211 -17.28 -10.05 9.02
N TRP A 212 -18.34 -10.69 9.48
CA TRP A 212 -19.70 -10.47 9.00
C TRP A 212 -20.72 -10.68 10.10
N GLN A 213 -21.86 -10.01 9.99
CA GLN A 213 -23.00 -10.25 10.88
C GLN A 213 -23.69 -11.56 10.49
N GLU A 214 -23.97 -12.43 11.45
CA GLU A 214 -24.67 -13.70 11.20
C GLU A 214 -26.07 -13.47 10.60
N SER A 215 -26.76 -12.42 11.05
CA SER A 215 -28.06 -11.98 10.54
C SER A 215 -28.03 -11.66 9.04
N ALA A 216 -26.87 -11.30 8.49
CA ALA A 216 -26.74 -10.95 7.08
C ALA A 216 -26.79 -12.17 6.17
N LYS A 217 -26.61 -13.42 6.66
CA LYS A 217 -26.67 -14.68 5.88
C LYS A 217 -25.80 -14.69 4.61
N LEU A 218 -24.59 -14.13 4.69
CA LEU A 218 -23.72 -13.92 3.52
C LEU A 218 -22.99 -15.20 3.11
N ASN A 219 -22.81 -15.40 1.79
CA ASN A 219 -21.90 -16.42 1.28
C ASN A 219 -20.45 -15.88 1.33
N ILE A 220 -19.71 -16.28 2.35
CA ILE A 220 -18.37 -15.74 2.62
C ILE A 220 -17.35 -16.34 1.63
N PRO A 221 -16.62 -15.50 0.88
CA PRO A 221 -15.64 -16.01 -0.08
C PRO A 221 -14.45 -16.65 0.63
N ASP A 222 -13.88 -17.68 0.01
CA ASP A 222 -12.57 -18.18 0.41
C ASP A 222 -11.46 -17.42 -0.33
N LEU A 223 -10.78 -16.53 0.39
CA LEU A 223 -9.71 -15.72 -0.20
C LEU A 223 -8.43 -16.54 -0.49
N GLU A 224 -8.25 -17.71 0.13
CA GLU A 224 -7.09 -18.57 -0.11
C GLU A 224 -7.20 -19.37 -1.41
N ASP A 225 -8.42 -19.57 -1.92
CA ASP A 225 -8.71 -20.24 -3.20
C ASP A 225 -8.42 -19.37 -4.42
N ILE A 226 -8.29 -18.05 -4.24
CA ILE A 226 -7.98 -17.13 -5.32
C ILE A 226 -6.59 -17.45 -5.88
N LYS A 227 -6.52 -17.69 -7.20
CA LYS A 227 -5.30 -17.98 -7.96
C LYS A 227 -5.41 -17.37 -9.36
N ILE A 228 -5.08 -16.10 -9.49
CA ILE A 228 -4.99 -15.45 -10.81
C ILE A 228 -3.71 -15.93 -11.48
N LYS A 229 -3.87 -16.64 -12.60
CA LYS A 229 -2.74 -17.09 -13.42
C LYS A 229 -2.30 -15.96 -14.36
N GLY A 230 -1.00 -15.80 -14.47
CA GLY A 230 -0.34 -14.93 -15.45
C GLY A 230 1.10 -15.37 -15.63
N ASN A 231 1.65 -15.20 -16.82
CA ASN A 231 3.07 -15.47 -17.09
C ASN A 231 3.81 -14.15 -17.31
N TYR A 232 3.81 -13.32 -16.26
CA TYR A 232 4.43 -12.00 -16.28
C TYR A 232 5.68 -11.99 -15.40
N LEU A 233 6.62 -11.14 -15.74
CA LEU A 233 7.90 -10.99 -15.06
C LEU A 233 8.03 -9.58 -14.49
N VAL A 234 8.89 -9.42 -13.49
CA VAL A 234 9.19 -8.10 -12.91
C VAL A 234 9.67 -7.10 -13.98
N ALA A 235 10.32 -7.58 -15.05
CA ALA A 235 10.68 -6.77 -16.22
C ALA A 235 9.49 -5.99 -16.82
N ASP A 236 8.29 -6.57 -16.81
CA ASP A 236 7.07 -5.96 -17.38
C ASP A 236 6.66 -4.68 -16.65
N LEU A 237 7.15 -4.48 -15.41
CA LEU A 237 6.93 -3.27 -14.62
C LEU A 237 7.99 -2.19 -14.85
N LEU A 238 9.12 -2.52 -15.48
CA LEU A 238 10.32 -1.66 -15.52
C LEU A 238 10.67 -1.19 -16.93
N ASN A 239 10.44 -2.04 -17.94
CA ASN A 239 11.03 -1.86 -19.27
C ASN A 239 10.58 -0.59 -20.01
N ASP A 240 9.38 -0.07 -19.76
CA ASP A 240 8.86 1.13 -20.42
C ASP A 240 9.26 2.44 -19.74
N LEU A 241 9.92 2.39 -18.58
CA LEU A 241 10.40 3.57 -17.88
C LEU A 241 11.66 4.16 -18.55
N PRO A 242 11.87 5.48 -18.47
CA PRO A 242 13.12 6.11 -18.87
C PRO A 242 14.33 5.54 -18.13
N ILE A 243 15.47 5.46 -18.81
CA ILE A 243 16.72 5.02 -18.19
C ILE A 243 17.31 6.20 -17.43
N ILE A 244 17.56 6.04 -16.12
CA ILE A 244 18.17 7.06 -15.28
C ILE A 244 19.24 6.46 -14.37
N LYS A 245 20.25 7.27 -14.01
CA LYS A 245 21.30 6.88 -13.05
C LYS A 245 20.97 7.30 -11.62
N ALA A 246 21.79 6.86 -10.66
CA ALA A 246 21.73 7.33 -9.28
C ALA A 246 21.68 8.87 -9.19
N GLY A 247 20.73 9.39 -8.40
CA GLY A 247 20.53 10.83 -8.19
C GLY A 247 19.82 11.57 -9.31
N GLN A 248 19.44 10.88 -10.40
CA GLN A 248 18.70 11.47 -11.52
C GLN A 248 17.19 11.21 -11.42
N GLY A 249 16.45 11.67 -12.43
CA GLY A 249 15.00 11.58 -12.52
C GLY A 249 14.30 12.85 -12.06
N ILE A 250 12.99 12.92 -12.25
CA ILE A 250 12.16 14.07 -11.86
C ILE A 250 10.84 13.62 -11.25
N ASP A 251 10.30 14.45 -10.37
CA ASP A 251 9.07 14.16 -9.65
C ASP A 251 7.81 14.35 -10.53
N ARG A 252 7.82 15.37 -11.40
CA ARG A 252 6.78 15.70 -12.40
C ARG A 252 7.46 16.36 -13.60
N PHE A 253 7.13 16.12 -14.88
CA PHE A 253 6.44 15.04 -15.58
C PHE A 253 7.42 14.48 -16.63
N LEU A 254 7.45 13.16 -16.81
CA LEU A 254 8.19 12.50 -17.87
C LEU A 254 7.24 11.84 -18.88
N LYS A 255 7.78 11.56 -20.07
CA LYS A 255 7.19 10.60 -21.01
C LYS A 255 7.77 9.22 -20.75
N TYR A 256 6.97 8.19 -20.97
CA TYR A 256 7.46 6.81 -20.99
C TYR A 256 8.40 6.61 -22.17
N ARG A 257 9.35 5.68 -22.02
CA ARG A 257 10.35 5.35 -23.04
C ARG A 257 9.74 4.52 -24.17
N THR A 258 8.83 3.60 -23.83
CA THR A 258 8.20 2.70 -24.78
C THR A 258 6.70 2.58 -24.55
N LYS A 259 6.04 1.84 -25.45
CA LYS A 259 4.65 1.39 -25.25
C LYS A 259 4.55 0.56 -23.96
N THR A 260 3.34 0.56 -23.39
CA THR A 260 2.99 -0.22 -22.20
C THR A 260 3.21 -1.71 -22.45
N SER A 261 3.57 -2.46 -21.40
CA SER A 261 3.55 -3.92 -21.43
C SER A 261 2.12 -4.44 -21.30
N GLU A 262 1.90 -5.69 -21.71
CA GLU A 262 0.60 -6.38 -21.55
C GLU A 262 0.16 -6.40 -20.08
N TYR A 263 1.09 -6.67 -19.15
CA TYR A 263 0.81 -6.64 -17.71
C TYR A 263 0.24 -5.28 -17.25
N LEU A 264 0.94 -4.20 -17.61
CA LEU A 264 0.59 -2.84 -17.18
C LEU A 264 -0.77 -2.40 -17.74
N GLU A 265 -1.12 -2.85 -18.95
CA GLU A 265 -2.39 -2.59 -19.59
C GLU A 265 -3.52 -3.45 -19.00
N PHE A 266 -3.33 -4.77 -18.93
CA PHE A 266 -4.32 -5.73 -18.44
C PHE A 266 -4.76 -5.43 -17.00
N HIS A 267 -3.81 -5.06 -16.13
CA HIS A 267 -4.10 -4.68 -14.75
C HIS A 267 -4.38 -3.18 -14.56
N SER A 268 -4.40 -2.40 -15.65
CA SER A 268 -4.69 -0.96 -15.65
C SER A 268 -3.76 -0.14 -14.76
N LEU A 269 -2.49 -0.56 -14.63
CA LEU A 269 -1.45 0.28 -14.02
C LEU A 269 -1.14 1.47 -14.93
N ARG A 270 -1.07 1.25 -16.25
CA ARG A 270 -1.12 2.32 -17.26
C ARG A 270 -2.54 2.39 -17.82
N ASN A 271 -3.34 3.31 -17.29
CA ASN A 271 -4.80 3.38 -17.51
C ASN A 271 -5.24 4.45 -18.53
N GLY A 272 -4.36 4.82 -19.47
CA GLY A 272 -4.63 5.84 -20.48
C GLY A 272 -4.19 7.26 -20.10
N ILE A 273 -3.83 7.51 -18.84
CA ILE A 273 -3.15 8.75 -18.45
C ILE A 273 -1.66 8.61 -18.74
N ASP A 274 -1.21 9.22 -19.85
CA ASP A 274 0.18 9.13 -20.32
C ASP A 274 1.10 10.15 -19.63
N VAL A 275 1.08 10.16 -18.29
CA VAL A 275 1.89 11.01 -17.43
C VAL A 275 2.69 10.16 -16.47
N LEU A 276 4.03 10.17 -16.61
CA LEU A 276 4.93 9.52 -15.68
C LEU A 276 5.36 10.51 -14.59
N THR A 277 5.05 10.16 -13.35
CA THR A 277 5.45 10.92 -12.15
C THR A 277 6.32 10.06 -11.23
N GLN A 278 7.09 10.75 -10.38
CA GLN A 278 7.87 10.19 -9.27
C GLN A 278 8.88 9.11 -9.70
N HIS A 279 9.39 9.20 -10.93
CA HIS A 279 10.51 8.39 -11.39
C HIS A 279 11.83 9.08 -11.02
N VAL A 280 12.11 9.10 -9.71
CA VAL A 280 13.27 9.77 -9.09
C VAL A 280 14.14 8.74 -8.36
N ALA A 281 15.42 8.69 -8.73
CA ALA A 281 16.41 7.83 -8.09
C ALA A 281 17.06 8.51 -6.87
N ARG A 282 17.61 7.70 -5.96
CA ARG A 282 18.45 8.21 -4.88
C ARG A 282 19.87 8.46 -5.36
N PRO A 283 20.55 9.51 -4.87
CA PRO A 283 22.00 9.56 -4.99
C PRO A 283 22.60 8.43 -4.16
N HIS A 284 23.73 7.90 -4.62
CA HIS A 284 24.45 6.81 -3.99
C HIS A 284 25.93 7.16 -3.93
N SER A 285 26.61 6.69 -2.88
CA SER A 285 28.06 6.81 -2.79
C SER A 285 28.75 5.95 -3.87
N GLU A 286 30.02 6.23 -4.18
CA GLU A 286 30.78 5.38 -5.10
C GLU A 286 30.95 3.96 -4.55
N GLN A 287 31.03 3.82 -3.22
CA GLN A 287 31.05 2.53 -2.55
C GLN A 287 29.75 1.73 -2.81
N ASP A 288 28.58 2.36 -2.64
CA ASP A 288 27.30 1.69 -2.89
C ASP A 288 27.17 1.28 -4.35
N LYS A 289 27.54 2.18 -5.27
CA LYS A 289 27.56 1.93 -6.71
C LYS A 289 28.46 0.76 -7.08
N GLU A 290 29.57 0.58 -6.38
CA GLU A 290 30.45 -0.58 -6.59
C GLU A 290 29.79 -1.88 -6.10
N ILE A 291 29.22 -1.87 -4.90
CA ILE A 291 28.50 -3.02 -4.34
C ILE A 291 27.31 -3.41 -5.25
N TYR A 292 26.59 -2.43 -5.79
CA TYR A 292 25.46 -2.67 -6.68
C TYR A 292 25.88 -3.35 -7.97
N LYS A 293 26.99 -2.93 -8.59
CA LYS A 293 27.56 -3.62 -9.75
C LYS A 293 27.91 -5.08 -9.43
N ILE A 294 28.54 -5.34 -8.28
CA ILE A 294 28.85 -6.70 -7.83
C ILE A 294 27.56 -7.52 -7.68
N ALA A 295 26.52 -6.95 -7.05
CA ALA A 295 25.25 -7.62 -6.83
C ALA A 295 24.53 -7.96 -8.14
N VAL A 296 24.51 -7.03 -9.10
CA VAL A 296 23.90 -7.23 -10.43
C VAL A 296 24.69 -8.25 -11.23
N GLN A 297 26.02 -8.16 -11.29
CA GLN A 297 26.86 -9.12 -12.01
C GLN A 297 26.74 -10.54 -11.47
N LYS A 298 26.69 -10.69 -10.14
CA LYS A 298 26.48 -12.01 -9.51
C LYS A 298 25.11 -12.57 -9.90
N TRP A 299 24.07 -11.75 -9.89
CA TRP A 299 22.76 -12.19 -10.35
C TRP A 299 22.76 -12.59 -11.84
N GLU A 300 23.32 -11.76 -12.72
CA GLU A 300 23.35 -12.02 -14.17
C GLU A 300 24.12 -13.30 -14.52
N LYS A 301 25.27 -13.53 -13.88
CA LYS A 301 26.15 -14.68 -14.19
C LYS A 301 25.74 -15.97 -13.49
N GLU A 302 25.34 -15.89 -12.22
CA GLU A 302 25.17 -17.06 -11.35
C GLU A 302 23.69 -17.30 -10.99
N GLN A 303 22.80 -16.34 -11.25
CA GLN A 303 21.41 -16.36 -10.74
C GLN A 303 21.33 -16.47 -9.21
N GLU A 304 22.36 -15.96 -8.52
CA GLU A 304 22.45 -15.96 -7.06
C GLU A 304 22.37 -14.54 -6.48
N ARG A 305 21.75 -14.42 -5.31
CA ARG A 305 21.75 -13.15 -4.57
C ARG A 305 23.08 -12.97 -3.85
N LEU A 306 23.58 -11.73 -3.88
CA LEU A 306 24.78 -11.37 -3.13
C LEU A 306 24.58 -11.63 -1.63
N ASN A 307 25.43 -12.47 -1.06
CA ASN A 307 25.63 -12.53 0.38
C ASN A 307 26.64 -11.44 0.74
N TYR A 308 26.32 -10.61 1.74
CA TYR A 308 27.19 -9.54 2.22
C TYR A 308 28.61 -10.01 2.59
N ASN A 309 28.73 -11.26 3.06
CA ASN A 309 30.01 -11.85 3.39
C ASN A 309 30.88 -12.21 2.17
N ASP A 310 30.31 -12.21 0.96
CA ASP A 310 31.04 -12.46 -0.29
C ASP A 310 31.73 -11.19 -0.81
N LEU A 311 31.44 -10.02 -0.23
CA LEU A 311 32.05 -8.76 -0.67
C LEU A 311 33.57 -8.71 -0.38
N PRO A 312 34.35 -7.94 -1.15
CA PRO A 312 35.70 -7.55 -0.75
C PRO A 312 35.72 -6.91 0.65
N GLU A 313 36.71 -7.24 1.50
CA GLU A 313 36.74 -6.75 2.89
C GLU A 313 36.67 -5.23 3.02
N ARG A 314 37.28 -4.48 2.08
CA ARG A 314 37.20 -3.01 2.06
C ARG A 314 35.78 -2.45 1.89
N LEU A 315 34.85 -3.24 1.34
CA LEU A 315 33.44 -2.84 1.15
C LEU A 315 32.56 -3.22 2.34
N LYS A 316 33.07 -4.03 3.28
CA LYS A 316 32.30 -4.55 4.42
C LYS A 316 32.36 -3.62 5.64
N THR A 317 31.67 -2.48 5.57
CA THR A 317 31.65 -1.43 6.61
C THR A 317 30.81 -1.75 7.84
N HIS A 318 29.87 -2.68 7.76
CA HIS A 318 29.03 -3.07 8.89
C HIS A 318 29.66 -4.14 9.79
N GLN A 319 29.58 -3.92 11.10
CA GLN A 319 30.08 -4.85 12.13
C GLN A 319 29.23 -6.12 12.26
N ASN A 320 27.92 -6.01 12.11
CA ASN A 320 27.02 -7.17 12.18
C ASN A 320 27.08 -7.96 10.86
N ARG A 321 27.80 -9.08 10.89
CA ARG A 321 28.04 -9.99 9.75
C ARG A 321 27.33 -11.34 9.88
N THR A 322 26.56 -11.54 10.94
CA THR A 322 25.84 -12.79 11.27
C THR A 322 24.33 -12.70 11.05
N SER A 323 23.85 -11.55 10.57
CA SER A 323 22.45 -11.33 10.20
C SER A 323 22.37 -10.31 9.06
N PHE A 324 21.26 -10.30 8.31
CA PHE A 324 21.07 -9.44 7.13
C PHE A 324 22.07 -9.70 6.00
N TYR A 325 22.39 -10.97 5.77
CA TYR A 325 23.27 -11.39 4.67
C TYR A 325 22.80 -10.89 3.30
N ASP A 326 21.49 -10.70 3.11
CA ASP A 326 20.88 -10.25 1.86
C ASP A 326 20.61 -8.73 1.82
N ARG A 327 21.30 -7.91 2.63
CA ARG A 327 21.09 -6.44 2.69
C ARG A 327 21.13 -5.77 1.31
N PHE A 328 21.99 -6.25 0.42
CA PHE A 328 22.11 -5.77 -0.96
C PHE A 328 21.41 -6.76 -1.90
N LYS A 329 20.26 -6.37 -2.45
CA LYS A 329 19.41 -7.29 -3.21
C LYS A 329 18.87 -6.67 -4.48
N VAL A 330 19.15 -7.34 -5.59
CA VAL A 330 18.66 -6.99 -6.93
C VAL A 330 17.16 -7.31 -7.03
N VAL A 331 16.40 -6.37 -7.57
CA VAL A 331 15.03 -6.59 -8.05
C VAL A 331 15.13 -7.30 -9.38
N ALA A 332 15.18 -8.64 -9.36
CA ALA A 332 15.41 -9.43 -10.57
C ALA A 332 14.28 -9.29 -11.59
N ALA A 333 14.60 -8.70 -12.73
CA ALA A 333 13.67 -8.52 -13.84
C ALA A 333 13.15 -9.86 -14.41
N ASN A 334 13.96 -10.91 -14.37
CA ASN A 334 13.64 -12.23 -14.96
C ASN A 334 12.85 -13.16 -14.03
N LEU A 335 12.44 -12.71 -12.85
CA LEU A 335 11.60 -13.49 -11.94
C LEU A 335 10.13 -13.08 -12.03
N PRO A 336 9.19 -13.98 -11.69
CA PRO A 336 7.75 -13.67 -11.66
C PRO A 336 7.36 -12.70 -10.53
N TYR A 337 8.24 -12.44 -9.56
CA TYR A 337 7.96 -11.52 -8.47
C TYR A 337 9.23 -10.94 -7.83
N SER A 338 9.10 -9.75 -7.24
CA SER A 338 10.11 -9.16 -6.37
C SER A 338 9.99 -9.61 -4.91
N GLN A 339 11.00 -9.31 -4.10
CA GLN A 339 10.90 -9.30 -2.65
C GLN A 339 9.83 -8.30 -2.14
N THR A 340 9.35 -8.48 -0.90
CA THR A 340 8.34 -7.61 -0.28
C THR A 340 8.82 -6.17 -0.14
N VAL A 341 8.09 -5.21 -0.70
CA VAL A 341 8.32 -3.78 -0.49
C VAL A 341 7.88 -3.39 0.92
N VAL A 342 8.82 -2.90 1.73
CA VAL A 342 8.58 -2.50 3.13
C VAL A 342 8.85 -1.01 3.30
N ALA A 343 8.18 -0.35 4.25
CA ALA A 343 8.34 1.10 4.47
C ALA A 343 9.77 1.51 4.85
N HIS A 344 10.61 0.56 5.28
CA HIS A 344 12.03 0.81 5.51
C HIS A 344 12.79 1.23 4.25
N ILE A 345 12.26 0.93 3.05
CA ILE A 345 12.81 1.42 1.79
C ILE A 345 12.99 2.94 1.84
N ALA A 346 12.13 3.68 2.55
CA ALA A 346 12.24 5.13 2.76
C ALA A 346 13.58 5.59 3.38
N LYS A 347 14.23 4.74 4.19
CA LYS A 347 15.54 5.02 4.79
C LYS A 347 16.68 4.51 3.93
N ASP A 348 16.54 3.29 3.44
CA ASP A 348 17.60 2.59 2.71
C ASP A 348 17.04 1.83 1.50
N GLY A 349 17.66 2.03 0.34
CA GLY A 349 17.31 1.40 -0.94
C GLY A 349 18.14 0.16 -1.29
N HIS A 350 19.14 -0.22 -0.49
CA HIS A 350 20.08 -1.31 -0.80
C HIS A 350 19.38 -2.67 -1.02
N TYR A 351 18.22 -2.89 -0.38
CA TYR A 351 17.43 -4.11 -0.56
C TYR A 351 16.63 -4.13 -1.88
N PHE A 352 16.71 -3.07 -2.69
CA PHE A 352 15.98 -2.92 -3.95
C PHE A 352 16.87 -2.27 -5.01
N ILE A 353 17.92 -2.99 -5.42
CA ILE A 353 18.83 -2.56 -6.49
C ILE A 353 18.16 -2.77 -7.84
N HIS A 354 18.20 -1.76 -8.70
CA HIS A 354 17.68 -1.85 -10.06
C HIS A 354 18.49 -2.90 -10.87
N PRO A 355 17.84 -3.77 -11.68
CA PRO A 355 18.52 -4.89 -12.33
C PRO A 355 19.47 -4.49 -13.47
N ASP A 356 19.31 -3.31 -14.05
CA ASP A 356 20.21 -2.80 -15.10
C ASP A 356 21.51 -2.23 -14.48
N ILE A 357 22.63 -2.88 -14.79
CA ILE A 357 23.96 -2.52 -14.29
C ILE A 357 24.40 -1.11 -14.70
N GLU A 358 23.95 -0.60 -15.84
CA GLU A 358 24.35 0.72 -16.35
C GLU A 358 23.59 1.86 -15.66
N GLN A 359 22.39 1.58 -15.17
CA GLN A 359 21.62 2.50 -14.33
C GLN A 359 22.20 2.62 -12.92
N ASN A 360 22.77 1.52 -12.40
CA ASN A 360 23.55 1.46 -11.16
C ASN A 360 22.96 2.27 -9.98
N ARG A 361 21.74 1.93 -9.59
CA ARG A 361 20.94 2.66 -8.59
C ARG A 361 20.00 1.72 -7.84
N SER A 362 19.42 2.19 -6.74
CA SER A 362 18.21 1.57 -6.20
C SER A 362 16.99 1.92 -7.06
N ILE A 363 15.89 1.20 -6.87
CA ILE A 363 14.63 1.52 -7.54
C ILE A 363 14.10 2.91 -7.14
N THR A 364 13.32 3.51 -8.04
CA THR A 364 12.63 4.78 -7.87
C THR A 364 11.32 4.62 -7.10
N VAL A 365 10.69 5.75 -6.74
CA VAL A 365 9.35 5.77 -6.12
C VAL A 365 8.33 5.11 -7.06
N ARG A 366 8.32 5.47 -8.35
CA ARG A 366 7.43 4.87 -9.35
C ARG A 366 7.59 3.36 -9.50
N GLU A 367 8.84 2.88 -9.55
CA GLU A 367 9.11 1.43 -9.65
C GLU A 367 8.62 0.69 -8.40
N ALA A 368 8.83 1.26 -7.21
CA ALA A 368 8.30 0.70 -5.97
C ALA A 368 6.76 0.71 -5.93
N ALA A 369 6.12 1.76 -6.45
CA ALA A 369 4.67 1.86 -6.57
C ALA A 369 4.10 0.78 -7.51
N ARG A 370 4.74 0.56 -8.66
CA ARG A 370 4.39 -0.49 -9.62
C ARG A 370 4.56 -1.90 -9.05
N LEU A 371 5.64 -2.16 -8.29
CA LEU A 371 5.80 -3.43 -7.54
C LEU A 371 4.66 -3.66 -6.53
N GLN A 372 4.08 -2.58 -5.99
CA GLN A 372 2.89 -2.62 -5.13
C GLN A 372 1.58 -2.52 -5.92
N SER A 373 1.59 -2.62 -7.25
CA SER A 373 0.41 -2.54 -8.12
C SER A 373 -0.38 -1.22 -8.06
N PHE A 374 0.26 -0.12 -7.66
CA PHE A 374 -0.36 1.20 -7.78
C PHE A 374 -0.43 1.65 -9.25
N PRO A 375 -1.55 2.25 -9.68
CA PRO A 375 -1.63 2.91 -10.97
C PRO A 375 -0.60 4.03 -11.14
N ASP A 376 -0.22 4.30 -12.39
CA ASP A 376 0.78 5.32 -12.71
C ASP A 376 0.28 6.76 -12.51
N ASP A 377 -1.03 6.97 -12.57
CA ASP A 377 -1.68 8.23 -12.23
C ASP A 377 -1.84 8.43 -10.71
N TYR A 378 -1.47 7.44 -9.90
CA TYR A 378 -1.44 7.58 -8.44
C TYR A 378 -0.22 8.41 -8.03
N TYR A 379 -0.45 9.55 -7.39
CA TYR A 379 0.61 10.45 -6.95
C TYR A 379 0.71 10.48 -5.42
N PHE A 380 1.91 10.23 -4.90
CA PHE A 380 2.15 10.20 -3.46
C PHE A 380 2.65 11.55 -2.95
N GLU A 381 1.92 12.11 -2.01
CA GLU A 381 2.20 13.41 -1.41
C GLU A 381 3.17 13.33 -0.23
N GLY A 382 3.89 14.43 -0.01
CA GLY A 382 4.49 14.78 1.26
C GLY A 382 3.59 15.73 2.05
N GLU A 383 4.00 16.04 3.27
CA GLU A 383 3.37 17.11 4.05
C GLU A 383 3.51 18.46 3.31
N LYS A 384 4.74 18.77 2.88
CA LYS A 384 5.08 19.91 2.02
C LYS A 384 5.24 19.46 0.58
N GLU A 385 4.64 20.18 -0.35
CA GLU A 385 4.79 19.95 -1.78
C GLU A 385 6.27 20.09 -2.19
N GLY A 386 6.71 19.24 -3.12
CA GLY A 386 8.12 19.13 -3.53
C GLY A 386 9.00 18.23 -2.65
N PHE A 387 8.56 17.86 -1.43
CA PHE A 387 9.33 17.00 -0.51
C PHE A 387 8.70 15.60 -0.37
N ASN A 388 8.40 14.99 -1.51
CA ASN A 388 7.48 13.84 -1.57
C ASN A 388 8.19 12.48 -1.53
N ARG A 389 9.47 12.40 -1.93
CA ARG A 389 10.18 11.11 -2.15
C ARG A 389 10.19 10.20 -0.91
N THR A 390 10.64 10.70 0.24
CA THR A 390 10.75 9.89 1.46
C THR A 390 9.38 9.50 2.01
N PRO A 391 8.41 10.42 2.14
CA PRO A 391 7.02 10.06 2.47
C PRO A 391 6.41 9.04 1.51
N ALA A 392 6.62 9.18 0.20
CA ALA A 392 6.09 8.26 -0.80
C ALA A 392 6.59 6.83 -0.61
N PHE A 393 7.90 6.64 -0.38
CA PHE A 393 8.44 5.32 -0.07
C PHE A 393 7.88 4.70 1.22
N LYS A 394 7.66 5.51 2.28
CA LYS A 394 7.04 5.05 3.53
C LYS A 394 5.60 4.58 3.27
N GLN A 395 4.85 5.40 2.53
CA GLN A 395 3.47 5.14 2.11
C GLN A 395 3.34 3.86 1.28
N ILE A 396 4.10 3.73 0.20
CA ILE A 396 4.11 2.56 -0.69
C ILE A 396 4.44 1.28 0.10
N GLY A 397 5.45 1.31 0.98
CA GLY A 397 5.84 0.13 1.74
C GLY A 397 4.83 -0.32 2.80
N ASN A 398 4.06 0.63 3.36
CA ASN A 398 2.99 0.34 4.32
C ASN A 398 1.71 -0.15 3.64
N ALA A 399 1.45 0.26 2.40
CA ALA A 399 0.20 -0.01 1.71
C ALA A 399 -0.06 -1.50 1.43
N VAL A 400 -1.34 -1.83 1.32
CA VAL A 400 -1.84 -3.04 0.67
C VAL A 400 -1.80 -2.81 -0.85
N PRO A 401 -1.31 -3.77 -1.66
CA PRO A 401 -1.37 -3.64 -3.12
C PRO A 401 -2.80 -3.40 -3.64
N PRO A 402 -3.07 -2.33 -4.44
CA PRO A 402 -4.41 -2.04 -4.95
C PRO A 402 -5.02 -3.16 -5.79
N LEU A 403 -4.23 -3.87 -6.60
CA LEU A 403 -4.73 -4.99 -7.38
C LEU A 403 -5.25 -6.13 -6.48
N MET A 404 -4.49 -6.48 -5.43
CA MET A 404 -4.92 -7.46 -4.43
C MET A 404 -6.21 -7.01 -3.73
N ALA A 405 -6.25 -5.76 -3.28
CA ALA A 405 -7.42 -5.16 -2.64
C ALA A 405 -8.65 -5.14 -3.55
N LYS A 406 -8.49 -4.85 -4.84
CA LYS A 406 -9.57 -4.87 -5.85
C LYS A 406 -10.21 -6.24 -5.98
N ILE A 407 -9.41 -7.29 -6.05
CA ILE A 407 -9.92 -8.65 -6.21
C ILE A 407 -10.66 -9.10 -4.94
N ILE A 408 -10.11 -8.79 -3.75
CA ILE A 408 -10.80 -9.02 -2.48
C ILE A 408 -12.13 -8.25 -2.45
N GLY A 409 -12.11 -6.97 -2.82
CA GLY A 409 -13.30 -6.14 -2.93
C GLY A 409 -14.34 -6.74 -3.86
N LYS A 410 -13.95 -7.27 -5.02
CA LYS A 410 -14.89 -7.93 -5.95
C LYS A 410 -15.57 -9.15 -5.33
N GLU A 411 -14.85 -9.98 -4.59
CA GLU A 411 -15.45 -11.14 -3.91
C GLU A 411 -16.39 -10.72 -2.78
N ILE A 412 -16.03 -9.69 -2.00
CA ILE A 412 -16.89 -9.12 -0.96
C ILE A 412 -18.15 -8.49 -1.57
N LEU A 413 -18.02 -7.76 -2.68
CA LEU A 413 -19.15 -7.15 -3.38
C LEU A 413 -20.13 -8.21 -3.90
N LYS A 414 -19.63 -9.36 -4.39
CA LYS A 414 -20.48 -10.50 -4.76
C LYS A 414 -21.21 -11.07 -3.56
N ALA A 415 -20.53 -11.23 -2.42
CA ALA A 415 -21.14 -11.72 -1.19
C ALA A 415 -22.26 -10.80 -0.71
N LEU A 416 -22.03 -9.48 -0.72
CA LEU A 416 -23.02 -8.47 -0.33
C LEU A 416 -24.23 -8.42 -1.29
N LYS A 417 -24.00 -8.56 -2.60
CA LYS A 417 -25.07 -8.60 -3.61
C LYS A 417 -25.90 -9.88 -3.60
N GLY A 418 -25.31 -11.01 -3.20
CA GLY A 418 -26.00 -12.30 -3.18
C GLY A 418 -27.14 -12.42 -2.16
N ASN A 419 -27.37 -11.37 -1.36
CA ASN A 419 -28.44 -11.27 -0.37
C ASN A 419 -29.47 -10.16 -0.65
N ASP A 420 -29.33 -9.46 -1.77
CA ASP A 420 -30.37 -8.59 -2.33
C ASP A 420 -31.14 -9.38 -3.41
#